data_AF-A0A165QXJ9-F1
#
_entry.id   AF-A0A165QXJ9-F1
#
_cell.length_a   1.000
_cell.length_b   1.000
_cell.length_c   1.000
_cell.angle_alpha   90.00
_cell.angle_beta   90.00
_cell.angle_gamma   90.00
#
_symmetry.space_group_name_H-M   'P 1'
#
loop_
_entity.id
_entity.type
_entity.pdbx_description
1 polymer ?
#
loop_
_entity_poly.entity_id
_entity_poly.type
_entity_poly.pdbx_seq_one_letter_code
_entity_poly.pdbx_strand_id
1 'polypeptide(L)'
;MLYLRVWHMLARSAAAFQWLQLARPAMFSAHGHFSAIACPDGDRACKRAPCPFSHAAGASRTMFVVAHDAEPASSSSTIPAKRPAAPSPVSSSSSARHEPPRKLQRVEANTASPQRVVPAPAPSTPSTSTPSAPTLRVNAAQSKVPVILRQTMLQTLFDHFLALYQPIISKQPDLAASHALQQEAEIHERTNKITYRNAVKTCLIGLKKRPPPDSVSHISVGTDGQIAERKRAEDAVASLVLTRAMLEPLLLSEASMLELGYMLDIPADWGPGGEAPSADGAEMECDRCKERYVVRPLDQADERACKFHWGRLIGTRVAGERQRMHTCCAEIAPGNPCDIGPHVFYEKEPALLHARHAFSLTEPDETGTALDIAALDCEMVYSTGGMRIARVSVVDSAGNMVFDQLVRMDAGVSVIDFNTRFSGVTSLDEAVLDLDGTRAALKSYISSSTILIGHALDNDLKTLRMVHTRCIDTVALFPHKAGWPYRRALRDLARECLNRTIQNAGAAGHSSVEDSVAALDLVKFYIVEKRRP
;
A
#
# COMPACT_ATOMS: atom_id res chain seq x y z
N MET A 1 4.92 -19.35 74.25
CA MET A 1 4.99 -19.95 72.89
C MET A 1 5.05 -18.87 71.79
N LEU A 2 5.86 -17.80 71.97
CA LEU A 2 5.92 -16.67 71.01
C LEU A 2 7.34 -16.34 70.49
N TYR A 3 8.38 -17.00 71.01
CA TYR A 3 9.79 -16.73 70.65
C TYR A 3 10.36 -17.61 69.52
N LEU A 4 9.70 -18.72 69.15
CA LEU A 4 10.15 -19.58 68.05
C LEU A 4 9.63 -19.18 66.65
N ARG A 5 8.68 -18.24 66.54
CA ARG A 5 8.12 -17.83 65.23
C ARG A 5 8.88 -16.68 64.56
N VAL A 6 9.66 -15.89 65.31
CA VAL A 6 10.47 -14.79 64.75
C VAL A 6 11.74 -15.31 64.06
N TRP A 7 12.35 -16.38 64.59
CA TRP A 7 13.59 -16.93 64.04
C TRP A 7 13.41 -17.57 62.65
N HIS A 8 12.27 -18.22 62.40
CA HIS A 8 11.94 -18.76 61.07
C HIS A 8 11.65 -17.69 60.01
N MET A 9 11.38 -16.44 60.43
CA MET A 9 11.06 -15.33 59.53
C MET A 9 12.31 -14.57 59.06
N LEU A 10 13.38 -14.55 59.87
CA LEU A 10 14.68 -13.96 59.49
C LEU A 10 15.56 -14.93 58.68
N ALA A 11 15.48 -16.24 58.92
CA ALA A 11 16.29 -17.23 58.20
C ALA A 11 15.92 -17.38 56.71
N ARG A 12 14.74 -16.93 56.27
CA ARG A 12 14.34 -16.95 54.85
C ARG A 12 14.80 -15.72 54.05
N SER A 13 15.20 -14.64 54.70
CA SER A 13 15.74 -13.44 54.02
C SER A 13 17.23 -13.55 53.67
N ALA A 14 17.97 -14.48 54.28
CA ALA A 14 19.40 -14.67 54.00
C ALA A 14 19.66 -15.53 52.75
N ALA A 15 18.78 -16.48 52.40
CA ALA A 15 18.96 -17.36 51.24
C ALA A 15 18.57 -16.70 49.89
N ALA A 16 17.85 -15.58 49.91
CA ALA A 16 17.45 -14.84 48.71
C ALA A 16 18.55 -13.90 48.18
N PHE A 17 19.62 -13.67 48.95
CA PHE A 17 20.67 -12.69 48.62
C PHE A 17 21.88 -13.28 47.89
N GLN A 18 21.85 -14.56 47.49
CA GLN A 18 23.00 -15.26 46.91
C GLN A 18 22.72 -16.00 45.58
N TRP A 19 21.69 -15.58 44.83
CA TRP A 19 21.45 -15.99 43.45
C TRP A 19 21.37 -14.83 42.44
N LEU A 20 21.66 -13.61 42.88
CA LEU A 20 21.62 -12.38 42.08
C LEU A 20 23.02 -11.91 41.66
N GLN A 21 23.89 -12.85 41.25
CA GLN A 21 25.28 -12.56 40.86
C GLN A 21 25.82 -13.32 39.63
N LEU A 22 24.99 -14.08 38.90
CA LEU A 22 25.38 -14.78 37.67
C LEU A 22 24.40 -14.56 36.50
N ALA A 23 24.18 -13.29 36.16
CA ALA A 23 23.59 -12.90 34.88
C ALA A 23 24.21 -11.56 34.42
N ARG A 24 25.39 -11.61 33.80
CA ARG A 24 25.93 -10.45 33.08
C ARG A 24 25.10 -10.25 31.79
N PRO A 25 24.49 -9.09 31.56
CA PRO A 25 24.12 -8.75 30.19
C PRO A 25 25.39 -8.64 29.35
N ALA A 26 25.33 -9.07 28.09
CA ALA A 26 26.42 -8.90 27.14
C ALA A 26 26.58 -7.41 26.80
N MET A 27 27.32 -6.69 27.64
CA MET A 27 27.71 -5.31 27.33
C MET A 27 28.52 -5.31 26.03
N PHE A 28 28.07 -4.52 25.06
CA PHE A 28 28.90 -4.17 23.91
C PHE A 28 30.19 -3.54 24.42
N SER A 29 31.31 -4.26 24.25
CA SER A 29 32.63 -3.68 24.40
C SER A 29 32.75 -2.52 23.41
N ALA A 30 32.90 -1.30 23.90
CA ALA A 30 33.25 -0.17 23.04
C ALA A 30 34.66 -0.42 22.49
N HIS A 31 34.76 -0.87 21.24
CA HIS A 31 36.00 -1.26 20.55
C HIS A 31 36.93 -0.06 20.21
N GLY A 32 36.91 1.01 21.03
CA GLY A 32 37.79 2.18 20.90
C GLY A 32 37.55 3.06 19.67
N HIS A 33 36.68 2.68 18.73
CA HIS A 33 36.52 3.33 17.41
C HIS A 33 36.27 4.84 17.44
N PHE A 34 35.63 5.37 18.48
CA PHE A 34 35.34 6.81 18.62
C PHE A 34 36.11 7.50 19.76
N SER A 35 37.13 6.83 20.32
CA SER A 35 37.97 7.36 21.42
C SER A 35 38.84 8.58 21.04
N ALA A 36 38.97 8.87 19.74
CA ALA A 36 39.66 10.06 19.22
C ALA A 36 38.72 11.24 18.89
N ILE A 37 37.40 11.04 18.96
CA ILE A 37 36.37 12.01 18.57
C ILE A 37 35.69 12.55 19.82
N ALA A 38 35.60 13.87 19.95
CA ALA A 38 35.01 14.50 21.13
C ALA A 38 33.51 14.21 21.27
N CYS A 39 33.03 13.98 22.49
CA CYS A 39 31.59 13.82 22.77
C CYS A 39 30.80 15.08 22.34
N PRO A 40 29.73 14.96 21.53
CA PRO A 40 28.90 16.09 21.12
C PRO A 40 28.27 16.84 22.30
N ASP A 41 27.85 16.08 23.33
CA ASP A 41 27.23 16.58 24.55
C ASP A 41 28.27 17.18 25.53
N GLY A 42 29.56 17.03 25.24
CA GLY A 42 30.67 17.52 26.06
C GLY A 42 30.80 16.85 27.44
N ASP A 43 31.85 17.23 28.16
CA ASP A 43 32.27 16.49 29.36
C ASP A 43 31.32 16.63 30.57
N ARG A 44 30.52 17.70 30.61
CA ARG A 44 29.64 18.02 31.75
C ARG A 44 28.16 17.79 31.52
N ALA A 45 27.72 17.49 30.29
CA ALA A 45 26.30 17.25 29.98
C ALA A 45 25.99 15.87 29.38
N CYS A 46 27.00 15.07 29.02
CA CYS A 46 26.81 13.68 28.61
C CYS A 46 26.28 12.83 29.78
N LYS A 47 25.08 12.25 29.63
CA LYS A 47 24.46 11.33 30.61
C LYS A 47 24.64 9.84 30.26
N ARG A 48 25.47 9.52 29.25
CA ARG A 48 25.61 8.15 28.71
C ARG A 48 26.72 7.39 29.44
N ALA A 49 26.39 6.23 30.00
CA ALA A 49 27.34 5.36 30.68
C ALA A 49 27.21 3.91 30.16
N PRO A 50 28.21 3.35 29.43
CA PRO A 50 29.41 4.02 28.91
C PRO A 50 29.13 4.90 27.67
N CYS A 51 29.77 6.07 27.60
CA CYS A 51 29.79 6.90 26.39
C CYS A 51 30.76 6.30 25.34
N PRO A 52 30.39 6.17 24.05
CA PRO A 52 31.31 5.67 23.03
C PRO A 52 32.35 6.73 22.57
N PHE A 53 32.08 8.02 22.79
CA PHE A 53 32.93 9.14 22.36
C PHE A 53 33.94 9.56 23.44
N SER A 54 34.97 10.30 23.03
CA SER A 54 36.04 10.78 23.90
C SER A 54 35.62 11.96 24.77
N HIS A 55 36.06 11.91 26.02
CA HIS A 55 35.92 12.96 27.03
C HIS A 55 37.27 13.65 27.36
N ALA A 56 38.37 13.20 26.74
CA ALA A 56 39.70 13.75 26.99
C ALA A 56 39.87 15.15 26.36
N ALA A 57 40.55 16.04 27.11
CA ALA A 57 40.93 17.37 26.65
C ALA A 57 42.01 17.30 25.54
N GLY A 58 41.57 17.06 24.31
CA GLY A 58 42.42 16.90 23.12
C GLY A 58 41.78 16.13 21.95
N ALA A 59 40.56 15.60 22.11
CA ALA A 59 39.87 14.87 21.04
C ALA A 59 39.40 15.78 19.88
N SER A 60 39.44 15.28 18.64
CA SER A 60 39.12 16.07 17.45
C SER A 60 37.62 16.33 17.30
N ARG A 61 37.24 17.55 16.94
CA ARG A 61 35.87 17.96 16.56
C ARG A 61 35.71 18.00 15.04
N THR A 62 35.89 16.85 14.38
CA THR A 62 35.63 16.74 12.94
C THR A 62 34.14 16.48 12.71
N MET A 63 33.38 17.49 12.29
CA MET A 63 31.97 17.29 11.91
C MET A 63 31.90 16.74 10.48
N PHE A 64 31.18 15.63 10.29
CA PHE A 64 30.80 15.15 8.97
C PHE A 64 29.70 16.04 8.40
N VAL A 65 30.06 16.95 7.49
CA VAL A 65 29.10 17.69 6.68
C VAL A 65 28.69 16.81 5.51
N VAL A 66 27.44 16.36 5.49
CA VAL A 66 26.82 15.78 4.29
C VAL A 66 26.22 16.94 3.49
N ALA A 67 26.96 17.43 2.51
CA ALA A 67 26.46 18.43 1.57
C ALA A 67 25.60 17.75 0.50
N HIS A 68 24.34 18.21 0.36
CA HIS A 68 23.58 18.05 -0.86
C HIS A 68 23.97 19.17 -1.82
N ASP A 69 24.28 18.85 -3.07
CA ASP A 69 24.38 19.84 -4.15
C ASP A 69 23.87 19.28 -5.47
N ALA A 70 23.33 20.17 -6.30
CA ALA A 70 22.82 19.89 -7.64
C ALA A 70 23.81 20.36 -8.73
N GLU A 71 23.65 19.80 -9.93
CA GLU A 71 24.41 20.11 -11.16
C GLU A 71 24.14 21.53 -11.75
N PRO A 72 24.83 21.98 -12.85
CA PRO A 72 26.11 21.55 -13.45
C PRO A 72 27.03 22.72 -13.95
N ALA A 73 28.32 22.47 -14.31
CA ALA A 73 29.03 23.21 -15.38
C ALA A 73 30.43 22.67 -15.84
N SER A 74 30.57 22.43 -17.15
CA SER A 74 31.71 22.63 -18.09
C SER A 74 33.21 22.53 -17.70
N SER A 75 33.97 21.73 -18.47
CA SER A 75 35.26 22.09 -19.14
C SER A 75 35.61 21.02 -20.21
N SER A 76 35.52 21.30 -21.52
CA SER A 76 36.51 21.90 -22.42
C SER A 76 37.80 21.09 -22.68
N SER A 77 37.90 20.42 -23.83
CA SER A 77 39.17 20.20 -24.54
C SER A 77 38.95 20.10 -26.06
N THR A 78 40.01 20.29 -26.86
CA THR A 78 39.93 21.03 -28.13
C THR A 78 40.22 20.19 -29.39
N ILE A 79 39.57 20.55 -30.49
CA ILE A 79 39.68 19.96 -31.85
C ILE A 79 40.98 20.41 -32.54
N PRO A 80 41.56 19.57 -33.43
CA PRO A 80 42.11 20.06 -34.69
C PRO A 80 41.58 19.32 -35.93
N ALA A 81 41.59 19.98 -37.10
CA ALA A 81 40.90 19.50 -38.31
C ALA A 81 41.74 19.57 -39.61
N LYS A 82 41.49 18.58 -40.50
CA LYS A 82 41.57 18.58 -41.99
C LYS A 82 42.93 18.59 -42.75
N ARG A 83 43.13 17.46 -43.48
CA ARG A 83 43.58 17.29 -44.91
C ARG A 83 45.07 17.51 -45.29
N PRO A 84 45.56 17.03 -46.47
CA PRO A 84 44.95 16.17 -47.53
C PRO A 84 45.81 14.99 -48.13
N ALA A 85 45.11 14.05 -48.81
CA ALA A 85 45.40 13.29 -50.06
C ALA A 85 46.74 12.53 -50.40
N ALA A 86 46.59 11.20 -50.63
CA ALA A 86 47.15 10.33 -51.72
C ALA A 86 48.70 10.14 -51.89
N PRO A 87 49.22 9.13 -52.65
CA PRO A 87 48.58 8.00 -53.37
C PRO A 87 49.11 6.58 -52.99
N SER A 88 48.65 5.54 -53.72
CA SER A 88 49.11 4.12 -53.66
C SER A 88 50.47 3.89 -54.37
N PRO A 89 51.12 2.69 -54.29
CA PRO A 89 50.81 1.62 -55.27
C PRO A 89 51.09 0.13 -54.87
N VAL A 90 50.49 -0.82 -55.63
CA VAL A 90 50.88 -2.24 -55.96
C VAL A 90 51.29 -3.24 -54.84
N SER A 91 51.23 -4.59 -54.99
CA SER A 91 51.17 -5.47 -56.17
C SER A 91 50.52 -6.86 -55.90
N SER A 92 49.86 -7.43 -56.93
CA SER A 92 49.83 -8.87 -57.33
C SER A 92 49.29 -9.95 -56.35
N SER A 93 48.69 -11.08 -56.77
CA SER A 93 48.64 -11.75 -58.09
C SER A 93 47.38 -12.63 -58.31
N SER A 94 46.89 -12.69 -59.57
CA SER A 94 46.47 -13.89 -60.35
C SER A 94 45.51 -14.95 -59.74
N SER A 95 44.50 -15.52 -60.42
CA SER A 95 44.23 -15.65 -61.87
C SER A 95 42.75 -15.93 -62.19
N ALA A 96 42.29 -15.54 -63.39
CA ALA A 96 41.59 -16.35 -64.44
C ALA A 96 40.65 -17.51 -64.03
N ARG A 97 39.50 -17.82 -64.65
CA ARG A 97 38.75 -17.42 -65.89
C ARG A 97 37.32 -18.06 -65.76
N HIS A 98 36.29 -17.89 -66.60
CA HIS A 98 36.09 -17.21 -67.89
C HIS A 98 34.63 -16.69 -68.02
N GLU A 99 34.41 -15.70 -68.88
CA GLU A 99 33.14 -15.24 -69.48
C GLU A 99 32.81 -16.02 -70.79
N PRO A 100 31.77 -15.73 -71.62
CA PRO A 100 30.34 -15.33 -71.44
C PRO A 100 29.45 -16.20 -72.41
N PRO A 101 28.34 -15.78 -73.11
CA PRO A 101 27.49 -14.57 -73.06
C PRO A 101 25.94 -14.75 -73.22
N ARG A 102 25.20 -13.60 -73.14
CA ARG A 102 24.06 -13.10 -73.99
C ARG A 102 23.07 -14.13 -74.64
N LYS A 103 21.75 -13.90 -74.77
CA LYS A 103 20.95 -12.65 -74.99
C LYS A 103 19.41 -12.97 -75.08
N LEU A 104 18.57 -11.91 -75.10
CA LEU A 104 17.25 -11.78 -75.79
C LEU A 104 15.99 -12.57 -75.32
N GLN A 105 15.16 -11.90 -74.51
CA GLN A 105 13.81 -11.37 -74.86
C GLN A 105 12.95 -12.04 -75.98
N ARG A 106 11.70 -12.42 -75.64
CA ARG A 106 10.50 -12.32 -76.51
C ARG A 106 9.20 -12.20 -75.69
N VAL A 107 8.12 -11.75 -76.33
CA VAL A 107 6.83 -11.23 -75.78
C VAL A 107 5.64 -12.02 -76.38
N GLU A 108 4.44 -11.87 -75.78
CA GLU A 108 3.09 -12.34 -76.22
C GLU A 108 2.79 -13.86 -76.22
N ALA A 109 1.54 -14.35 -76.10
CA ALA A 109 0.29 -13.84 -75.50
C ALA A 109 -0.78 -14.98 -75.45
N ASN A 110 -1.77 -14.87 -74.56
CA ASN A 110 -3.11 -15.52 -74.55
C ASN A 110 -3.27 -17.02 -74.89
N THR A 111 -3.88 -17.81 -73.97
CA THR A 111 -5.28 -18.31 -74.11
C THR A 111 -5.76 -19.19 -72.94
N ALA A 112 -7.09 -19.21 -72.77
CA ALA A 112 -7.96 -20.24 -72.14
C ALA A 112 -7.82 -20.61 -70.64
N SER A 113 -8.91 -20.38 -69.89
CA SER A 113 -9.27 -21.14 -68.68
C SER A 113 -10.13 -22.37 -69.05
N PRO A 114 -10.23 -23.38 -68.17
CA PRO A 114 -11.47 -23.49 -67.38
C PRO A 114 -11.28 -23.91 -65.90
N GLN A 115 -12.40 -23.97 -65.18
CA GLN A 115 -12.54 -24.01 -63.71
C GLN A 115 -12.12 -25.32 -63.03
N ARG A 116 -11.75 -25.24 -61.73
CA ARG A 116 -12.04 -26.34 -60.76
C ARG A 116 -12.25 -25.86 -59.31
N VAL A 117 -13.52 -25.95 -58.89
CA VAL A 117 -14.10 -26.30 -57.57
C VAL A 117 -13.34 -25.96 -56.26
N VAL A 118 -14.06 -25.25 -55.37
CA VAL A 118 -13.72 -24.92 -53.97
C VAL A 118 -14.15 -26.03 -52.99
N PRO A 119 -13.39 -26.35 -51.93
CA PRO A 119 -13.89 -26.99 -50.71
C PRO A 119 -14.20 -25.96 -49.60
N ALA A 120 -15.33 -26.14 -48.91
CA ALA A 120 -15.76 -25.35 -47.74
C ALA A 120 -15.02 -25.78 -46.44
N PRO A 121 -15.00 -24.97 -45.36
CA PRO A 121 -14.13 -25.21 -44.21
C PRO A 121 -14.66 -26.27 -43.23
N ALA A 122 -13.74 -27.03 -42.63
CA ALA A 122 -14.01 -27.94 -41.51
C ALA A 122 -14.02 -27.18 -40.16
N PRO A 123 -14.77 -27.66 -39.14
CA PRO A 123 -14.90 -26.98 -37.86
C PRO A 123 -13.60 -27.03 -37.03
N SER A 124 -13.24 -25.90 -36.42
CA SER A 124 -12.05 -25.76 -35.59
C SER A 124 -12.22 -26.39 -34.20
N THR A 125 -11.44 -27.42 -33.91
CA THR A 125 -11.13 -27.85 -32.54
C THR A 125 -10.32 -26.76 -31.81
N PRO A 126 -10.44 -26.64 -30.47
CA PRO A 126 -9.70 -25.65 -29.70
C PRO A 126 -8.23 -26.08 -29.57
N SER A 127 -7.37 -25.55 -30.45
CA SER A 127 -5.93 -25.68 -30.30
C SER A 127 -5.44 -24.71 -29.21
N THR A 128 -4.63 -25.23 -28.29
CA THR A 128 -3.86 -24.42 -27.33
C THR A 128 -2.82 -23.61 -28.10
N SER A 129 -3.19 -22.42 -28.57
CA SER A 129 -2.32 -21.60 -29.41
C SER A 129 -1.18 -21.01 -28.59
N THR A 130 0.05 -21.34 -28.97
CA THR A 130 1.25 -20.61 -28.55
C THR A 130 1.07 -19.12 -28.90
N PRO A 131 1.39 -18.18 -28.00
CA PRO A 131 1.28 -16.75 -28.32
C PRO A 131 2.14 -16.40 -29.54
N SER A 132 1.49 -16.11 -30.66
CA SER A 132 2.15 -15.70 -31.89
C SER A 132 2.35 -14.18 -31.91
N ALA A 133 3.44 -13.73 -32.52
CA ALA A 133 3.74 -12.31 -32.56
C ALA A 133 2.71 -11.55 -33.43
N PRO A 134 2.31 -10.33 -33.04
CA PRO A 134 1.32 -9.57 -33.78
C PRO A 134 1.84 -9.12 -35.16
N THR A 135 0.98 -9.22 -36.16
CA THR A 135 1.23 -8.68 -37.51
C THR A 135 0.82 -7.21 -37.59
N LEU A 136 1.74 -6.36 -38.03
CA LEU A 136 1.55 -4.92 -38.16
C LEU A 136 0.66 -4.58 -39.37
N ARG A 137 -0.61 -4.27 -39.12
CA ARG A 137 -1.59 -3.89 -40.16
C ARG A 137 -1.51 -2.39 -40.48
N VAL A 138 -0.48 -1.97 -41.21
CA VAL A 138 -0.28 -0.56 -41.62
C VAL A 138 -0.08 -0.42 -43.13
N ASN A 139 -0.57 0.70 -43.69
CA ASN A 139 -0.33 1.01 -45.10
C ASN A 139 1.14 1.43 -45.31
N ALA A 140 1.84 0.74 -46.20
CA ALA A 140 3.25 1.00 -46.49
C ALA A 140 3.52 2.44 -46.99
N ALA A 141 2.57 3.06 -47.69
CA ALA A 141 2.70 4.44 -48.18
C ALA A 141 2.61 5.50 -47.08
N GLN A 142 2.04 5.17 -45.92
CA GLN A 142 1.85 6.09 -44.79
C GLN A 142 2.96 5.95 -43.71
N SER A 143 3.85 4.97 -43.84
CA SER A 143 4.83 4.64 -42.82
C SER A 143 6.15 5.40 -43.01
N LYS A 144 6.57 6.19 -42.00
CA LYS A 144 7.85 6.93 -41.97
C LYS A 144 9.08 5.99 -41.98
N VAL A 145 8.87 4.70 -41.69
CA VAL A 145 9.88 3.64 -41.55
C VAL A 145 9.44 2.42 -42.38
N PRO A 146 10.36 1.70 -43.07
CA PRO A 146 10.00 0.51 -43.85
C PRO A 146 9.24 -0.53 -43.03
N VAL A 147 8.08 -0.98 -43.52
CA VAL A 147 7.17 -1.90 -42.80
C VAL A 147 7.86 -3.21 -42.40
N ILE A 148 8.75 -3.75 -43.24
CA ILE A 148 9.54 -4.95 -42.93
C ILE A 148 10.40 -4.73 -41.67
N LEU A 149 11.10 -3.60 -41.57
CA LEU A 149 11.90 -3.26 -40.39
C LEU A 149 11.01 -3.06 -39.15
N ARG A 150 9.84 -2.43 -39.31
CA ARG A 150 8.88 -2.27 -38.21
C ARG A 150 8.42 -3.65 -37.69
N GLN A 151 8.01 -4.56 -38.58
CA GLN A 151 7.61 -5.92 -38.23
C GLN A 151 8.73 -6.72 -37.53
N THR A 152 9.99 -6.62 -38.00
CA THR A 152 11.13 -7.27 -37.32
C THR A 152 11.34 -6.72 -35.91
N MET A 153 11.21 -5.41 -35.72
CA MET A 153 11.34 -4.78 -34.39
C MET A 153 10.14 -5.09 -33.48
N LEU A 154 8.93 -5.16 -34.02
CA LEU A 154 7.71 -5.58 -33.32
C LEU A 154 7.83 -7.02 -32.79
N GLN A 155 8.36 -7.94 -33.60
CA GLN A 155 8.70 -9.30 -33.15
C GLN A 155 9.62 -9.25 -31.92
N THR A 156 10.73 -8.49 -31.99
CA THR A 156 11.68 -8.40 -30.87
C THR A 156 11.05 -7.78 -29.62
N LEU A 157 10.19 -6.76 -29.76
CA LEU A 157 9.43 -6.18 -28.64
C LEU A 157 8.49 -7.22 -28.03
N PHE A 158 7.74 -7.95 -28.86
CA PHE A 158 6.86 -9.03 -28.44
C PHE A 158 7.61 -10.11 -27.65
N ASP A 159 8.74 -10.61 -28.15
CA ASP A 159 9.54 -11.64 -27.48
C ASP A 159 9.97 -11.19 -26.06
N HIS A 160 10.29 -9.90 -25.88
CA HIS A 160 10.71 -9.35 -24.59
C HIS A 160 9.52 -9.09 -23.64
N PHE A 161 8.37 -8.63 -24.14
CA PHE A 161 7.15 -8.58 -23.35
C PHE A 161 6.67 -9.98 -22.95
N LEU A 162 6.80 -10.97 -23.84
CA LEU A 162 6.47 -12.37 -23.58
C LEU A 162 7.36 -12.97 -22.49
N ALA A 163 8.66 -12.65 -22.50
CA ALA A 163 9.61 -13.03 -21.46
C ALA A 163 9.31 -12.35 -20.11
N LEU A 164 9.01 -11.04 -20.11
CA LEU A 164 8.66 -10.29 -18.90
C LEU A 164 7.34 -10.79 -18.28
N TYR A 165 6.33 -11.07 -19.11
CA TYR A 165 4.98 -11.44 -18.66
C TYR A 165 4.79 -12.94 -18.40
N GLN A 166 5.84 -13.77 -18.44
CA GLN A 166 5.75 -15.21 -18.12
C GLN A 166 4.95 -15.54 -16.84
N PRO A 167 5.06 -14.79 -15.72
CA PRO A 167 4.30 -15.13 -14.50
C PRO A 167 2.80 -14.80 -14.59
N ILE A 168 2.37 -13.95 -15.54
CA ILE A 168 0.99 -13.45 -15.65
C ILE A 168 0.27 -13.85 -16.95
N ILE A 169 0.99 -14.40 -17.94
CA ILE A 169 0.46 -14.67 -19.28
C ILE A 169 -0.68 -15.71 -19.30
N SER A 170 -0.70 -16.64 -18.34
CA SER A 170 -1.81 -17.59 -18.15
C SER A 170 -3.12 -16.91 -17.77
N LYS A 171 -3.07 -15.72 -17.16
CA LYS A 171 -4.23 -14.90 -16.80
C LYS A 171 -4.68 -14.00 -17.95
N GLN A 172 -3.74 -13.55 -18.80
CA GLN A 172 -4.01 -12.71 -19.98
C GLN A 172 -3.03 -13.03 -21.13
N PRO A 173 -3.39 -13.92 -22.07
CA PRO A 173 -2.48 -14.35 -23.14
C PRO A 173 -2.17 -13.24 -24.16
N ASP A 174 -3.14 -12.37 -24.46
CA ASP A 174 -3.01 -11.33 -25.48
C ASP A 174 -2.22 -10.09 -25.03
N LEU A 175 -1.91 -9.98 -23.73
CA LEU A 175 -1.34 -8.78 -23.12
C LEU A 175 0.04 -8.41 -23.69
N ALA A 176 0.87 -9.42 -23.96
CA ALA A 176 2.19 -9.22 -24.58
C ALA A 176 2.07 -8.70 -26.03
N ALA A 177 1.13 -9.21 -26.82
CA ALA A 177 0.89 -8.77 -28.19
C ALA A 177 0.33 -7.33 -28.24
N SER A 178 -0.64 -7.03 -27.36
CA SER A 178 -1.22 -5.70 -27.24
C SER A 178 -0.18 -4.63 -26.86
N HIS A 179 0.60 -4.87 -25.79
CA HIS A 179 1.65 -3.94 -25.36
C HIS A 179 2.79 -3.83 -26.37
N ALA A 180 3.16 -4.90 -27.09
CA ALA A 180 4.16 -4.82 -28.15
C ALA A 180 3.71 -3.92 -29.31
N LEU A 181 2.44 -4.03 -29.74
CA LEU A 181 1.85 -3.17 -30.78
C LEU A 181 1.78 -1.70 -30.34
N GLN A 182 1.26 -1.44 -29.13
CA GLN A 182 1.18 -0.09 -28.58
C GLN A 182 2.57 0.53 -28.43
N GLN A 183 3.55 -0.23 -27.93
CA GLN A 183 4.91 0.25 -27.76
C GLN A 183 5.60 0.56 -29.10
N GLU A 184 5.36 -0.26 -30.13
CA GLU A 184 5.87 0.00 -31.48
C GLU A 184 5.26 1.27 -32.08
N ALA A 185 3.95 1.48 -31.89
CA ALA A 185 3.26 2.68 -32.35
C ALA A 185 3.81 3.95 -31.67
N GLU A 186 3.97 3.95 -30.33
CA GLU A 186 4.61 5.05 -29.57
C GLU A 186 6.01 5.38 -30.11
N ILE A 187 6.82 4.34 -30.40
CA ILE A 187 8.17 4.52 -30.94
C ILE A 187 8.13 5.04 -32.37
N HIS A 188 7.27 4.51 -33.24
CA HIS A 188 7.14 4.94 -34.62
C HIS A 188 6.64 6.39 -34.74
N GLU A 189 5.74 6.82 -33.87
CA GLU A 189 5.22 8.18 -33.85
C GLU A 189 6.31 9.19 -33.52
N ARG A 190 7.06 8.96 -32.43
CA ARG A 190 8.10 9.84 -31.88
C ARG A 190 9.47 9.79 -32.59
N THR A 191 9.63 8.96 -33.61
CA THR A 191 10.92 8.75 -34.30
C THR A 191 10.85 8.91 -35.81
N ASN A 192 12.02 8.82 -36.46
CA ASN A 192 12.18 8.81 -37.90
C ASN A 192 12.99 7.57 -38.34
N LYS A 193 13.14 7.38 -39.66
CA LYS A 193 13.85 6.23 -40.27
C LYS A 193 15.25 5.97 -39.68
N ILE A 194 15.97 7.00 -39.24
CA ILE A 194 17.34 6.90 -38.71
C ILE A 194 17.29 6.52 -37.22
N THR A 195 16.41 7.14 -36.43
CA THR A 195 16.37 6.99 -34.97
C THR A 195 15.56 5.77 -34.50
N TYR A 196 14.59 5.30 -35.29
CA TYR A 196 13.65 4.22 -34.93
C TYR A 196 14.34 2.96 -34.36
N ARG A 197 15.33 2.39 -35.07
CA ARG A 197 16.03 1.16 -34.64
C ARG A 197 16.78 1.34 -33.31
N ASN A 198 17.27 2.54 -33.03
CA ASN A 198 17.96 2.83 -31.77
C ASN A 198 16.96 3.05 -30.64
N ALA A 199 15.83 3.73 -30.88
CA ALA A 199 14.77 3.88 -29.90
C ALA A 199 14.15 2.53 -29.47
N VAL A 200 13.95 1.59 -30.41
CA VAL A 200 13.56 0.21 -30.08
C VAL A 200 14.60 -0.45 -29.19
N LYS A 201 15.90 -0.37 -29.52
CA LYS A 201 16.96 -0.93 -28.68
C LYS A 201 16.97 -0.35 -27.26
N THR A 202 16.76 0.95 -27.10
CA THR A 202 16.68 1.61 -25.79
C THR A 202 15.47 1.09 -25.00
N CYS A 203 14.30 0.97 -25.62
CA CYS A 203 13.11 0.38 -25.01
C CYS A 203 13.36 -1.07 -24.57
N LEU A 204 14.01 -1.90 -25.40
CA LEU A 204 14.38 -3.28 -25.05
C LEU A 204 15.35 -3.35 -23.85
N ILE A 205 16.28 -2.40 -23.72
CA ILE A 205 17.14 -2.30 -22.53
C ILE A 205 16.33 -1.91 -21.29
N GLY A 206 15.34 -1.02 -21.43
CA GLY A 206 14.39 -0.68 -20.37
C GLY A 206 13.57 -1.88 -19.91
N LEU A 207 12.94 -2.60 -20.85
CA LEU A 207 12.15 -3.81 -20.59
C LEU A 207 12.94 -4.88 -19.81
N LYS A 208 14.21 -5.11 -20.16
CA LYS A 208 15.08 -6.06 -19.45
C LYS A 208 15.42 -5.67 -18.01
N LYS A 209 15.28 -4.40 -17.64
CA LYS A 209 15.52 -3.90 -16.27
C LYS A 209 14.27 -3.90 -15.40
N ARG A 210 13.09 -4.16 -15.97
CA ARG A 210 11.84 -4.17 -15.20
C ARG A 210 11.75 -5.43 -14.33
N PRO A 211 11.35 -5.33 -13.04
CA PRO A 211 11.11 -6.51 -12.23
C PRO A 211 9.96 -7.37 -12.79
N PRO A 212 10.02 -8.71 -12.65
CA PRO A 212 8.97 -9.60 -13.13
C PRO A 212 7.65 -9.30 -12.40
N PRO A 213 6.51 -9.19 -13.10
CA PRO A 213 5.23 -8.88 -12.49
C PRO A 213 4.60 -10.10 -11.81
N ASP A 214 3.99 -9.89 -10.65
CA ASP A 214 3.17 -10.86 -9.92
C ASP A 214 1.70 -10.89 -10.39
N SER A 215 1.26 -9.77 -10.96
CA SER A 215 -0.13 -9.42 -11.25
C SER A 215 -0.22 -8.52 -12.48
N VAL A 216 -1.41 -8.46 -13.09
CA VAL A 216 -1.68 -7.59 -14.25
C VAL A 216 -1.57 -6.10 -13.87
N SER A 217 -1.86 -5.77 -12.62
CA SER A 217 -1.74 -4.42 -12.03
C SER A 217 -0.32 -4.02 -11.63
N HIS A 218 0.68 -4.90 -11.78
CA HIS A 218 2.04 -4.64 -11.31
C HIS A 218 2.70 -3.45 -12.02
N ILE A 219 3.54 -2.69 -11.31
CA ILE A 219 4.21 -1.47 -11.82
C ILE A 219 4.94 -1.66 -13.15
N SER A 220 5.47 -2.85 -13.42
CA SER A 220 6.22 -3.18 -14.65
C SER A 220 5.38 -3.46 -15.89
N VAL A 221 4.06 -3.60 -15.75
CA VAL A 221 3.13 -3.92 -16.83
C VAL A 221 2.76 -2.65 -17.60
N GLY A 222 2.69 -2.75 -18.93
CA GLY A 222 2.35 -1.65 -19.83
C GLY A 222 3.51 -1.17 -20.70
N THR A 223 3.27 -0.16 -21.52
CA THR A 223 4.28 0.52 -22.34
C THR A 223 5.13 1.48 -21.51
N ASP A 224 6.27 1.93 -22.07
CA ASP A 224 7.07 3.03 -21.52
C ASP A 224 6.22 4.30 -21.39
N GLY A 225 5.31 4.59 -22.33
CA GLY A 225 4.36 5.70 -22.24
C GLY A 225 3.40 5.58 -21.05
N GLN A 226 2.79 4.40 -20.85
CA GLN A 226 1.87 4.13 -19.74
C GLN A 226 2.57 4.17 -18.38
N ILE A 227 3.81 3.70 -18.28
CA ILE A 227 4.61 3.78 -17.04
C ILE A 227 5.00 5.24 -16.76
N ALA A 228 5.41 6.00 -17.79
CA ALA A 228 5.73 7.42 -17.64
C ALA A 228 4.50 8.25 -17.24
N GLU A 229 3.30 7.93 -17.74
CA GLU A 229 2.07 8.62 -17.34
C GLU A 229 1.65 8.27 -15.92
N ARG A 230 1.73 7.00 -15.50
CA ARG A 230 1.48 6.64 -14.09
C ARG A 230 2.45 7.34 -13.14
N LYS A 231 3.74 7.39 -13.49
CA LYS A 231 4.72 8.16 -12.73
C LYS A 231 4.38 9.66 -12.68
N ARG A 232 3.97 10.29 -13.79
CA ARG A 232 3.52 11.69 -13.78
C ARG A 232 2.30 11.91 -12.88
N ALA A 233 1.36 10.97 -12.85
CA ALA A 233 0.20 11.03 -11.97
C ALA A 233 0.60 10.89 -10.49
N GLU A 234 1.50 9.95 -10.17
CA GLU A 234 2.08 9.77 -8.83
C GLU A 234 2.85 11.03 -8.38
N ASP A 235 3.71 11.59 -9.22
CA ASP A 235 4.45 12.83 -8.97
C ASP A 235 3.50 14.03 -8.77
N ALA A 236 2.39 14.10 -9.52
CA ALA A 236 1.34 15.14 -9.39
C ALA A 236 0.52 15.00 -8.11
N VAL A 237 0.25 13.77 -7.64
CA VAL A 237 -0.38 13.50 -6.34
C VAL A 237 0.57 13.86 -5.20
N ALA A 238 1.82 13.43 -5.28
CA ALA A 238 2.83 13.68 -4.24
C ALA A 238 3.16 15.17 -4.07
N SER A 239 3.16 15.94 -5.17
CA SER A 239 3.41 17.40 -5.15
C SER A 239 2.17 18.25 -4.83
N LEU A 240 0.98 17.65 -4.69
CA LEU A 240 -0.24 18.40 -4.38
C LEU A 240 -0.29 18.80 -2.91
N VAL A 241 -0.02 20.08 -2.64
CA VAL A 241 -0.34 20.71 -1.35
C VAL A 241 -1.85 20.89 -1.24
N LEU A 242 -2.46 20.24 -0.24
CA LEU A 242 -3.88 20.43 0.06
C LEU A 242 -4.10 21.78 0.75
N THR A 243 -5.20 22.45 0.39
CA THR A 243 -5.66 23.66 1.06
C THR A 243 -7.13 23.50 1.42
N ARG A 244 -7.58 24.17 2.49
CA ARG A 244 -8.97 24.17 2.97
C ARG A 244 -9.97 24.35 1.81
N ALA A 245 -9.81 25.41 1.02
CA ALA A 245 -10.67 25.75 -0.12
C ALA A 245 -10.74 24.68 -1.24
N MET A 246 -9.77 23.77 -1.35
CA MET A 246 -9.82 22.63 -2.29
C MET A 246 -10.67 21.47 -1.75
N LEU A 247 -10.87 21.43 -0.44
CA LEU A 247 -11.54 20.37 0.31
C LEU A 247 -12.97 20.71 0.71
N GLU A 248 -13.34 22.00 0.90
CA GLU A 248 -14.73 22.40 1.16
C GLU A 248 -15.77 21.74 0.22
N PRO A 249 -15.56 21.70 -1.12
CA PRO A 249 -16.53 21.09 -2.04
C PRO A 249 -16.61 19.55 -1.95
N LEU A 250 -15.78 18.93 -1.12
CA LEU A 250 -15.69 17.48 -0.91
C LEU A 250 -16.20 17.04 0.48
N LEU A 251 -16.56 18.00 1.35
CA LEU A 251 -17.15 17.72 2.65
C LEU A 251 -18.47 16.95 2.49
N LEU A 252 -18.71 15.98 3.38
CA LEU A 252 -19.99 15.27 3.42
C LEU A 252 -21.13 16.24 3.76
N SER A 253 -22.24 16.12 3.04
CA SER A 253 -23.49 16.76 3.46
C SER A 253 -24.08 16.04 4.68
N GLU A 254 -24.87 16.75 5.48
CA GLU A 254 -25.55 16.19 6.67
C GLU A 254 -26.32 14.89 6.34
N ALA A 255 -27.06 14.88 5.23
CA ALA A 255 -27.78 13.70 4.75
C ALA A 255 -26.84 12.54 4.36
N SER A 256 -25.70 12.84 3.73
CA SER A 256 -24.66 11.85 3.39
C SER A 256 -23.96 11.29 4.64
N MET A 257 -23.76 12.13 5.66
CA MET A 257 -23.22 11.70 6.95
C MET A 257 -24.18 10.71 7.63
N LEU A 258 -25.48 11.01 7.67
CA LEU A 258 -26.49 10.09 8.20
C LEU A 258 -26.61 8.78 7.40
N GLU A 259 -26.56 8.83 6.07
CA GLU A 259 -26.57 7.62 5.22
C GLU A 259 -25.32 6.75 5.44
N LEU A 260 -24.16 7.35 5.66
CA LEU A 260 -22.94 6.63 6.04
C LEU A 260 -22.93 6.19 7.51
N GLY A 261 -23.90 6.64 8.31
CA GLY A 261 -24.10 6.26 9.70
C GLY A 261 -23.32 7.09 10.72
N TYR A 262 -22.82 8.27 10.35
CA TYR A 262 -22.19 9.19 11.31
C TYR A 262 -23.22 9.70 12.32
N MET A 263 -22.75 10.03 13.52
CA MET A 263 -23.49 10.85 14.48
C MET A 263 -23.24 12.33 14.19
N LEU A 264 -24.25 13.16 14.43
CA LEU A 264 -24.20 14.62 14.22
C LEU A 264 -24.37 15.38 15.54
N ASP A 265 -25.12 14.80 16.47
CA ASP A 265 -25.38 15.30 17.81
C ASP A 265 -25.28 14.16 18.85
N ILE A 266 -25.54 14.52 20.11
CA ILE A 266 -25.64 13.58 21.24
C ILE A 266 -26.99 13.88 21.90
N PRO A 267 -28.00 13.01 21.72
CA PRO A 267 -29.33 13.22 22.30
C PRO A 267 -29.30 13.35 23.83
N ALA A 268 -29.93 14.41 24.34
CA ALA A 268 -29.87 14.77 25.76
C ALA A 268 -30.57 13.77 26.69
N ASP A 269 -31.47 12.94 26.14
CA ASP A 269 -32.17 11.86 26.85
C ASP A 269 -31.27 10.65 27.16
N TRP A 270 -30.09 10.54 26.54
CA TRP A 270 -29.12 9.47 26.84
C TRP A 270 -28.32 9.70 28.13
N GLY A 271 -28.47 10.87 28.78
CA GLY A 271 -27.76 11.21 30.01
C GLY A 271 -26.26 11.46 29.81
N PRO A 272 -25.45 11.38 30.88
CA PRO A 272 -24.02 11.74 30.83
C PRO A 272 -23.17 10.72 30.07
N GLY A 273 -23.62 9.45 29.98
CA GLY A 273 -22.85 8.36 29.37
C GLY A 273 -21.75 7.79 30.28
N GLY A 274 -21.14 6.69 29.85
CA GLY A 274 -20.09 5.98 30.61
C GLY A 274 -20.56 5.22 31.86
N GLU A 275 -21.87 5.13 32.12
CA GLU A 275 -22.44 4.46 33.30
C GLU A 275 -22.29 2.93 33.29
N ALA A 276 -22.07 2.32 32.11
CA ALA A 276 -21.98 0.88 31.92
C ALA A 276 -20.74 0.49 31.10
N PRO A 277 -19.50 0.77 31.58
CA PRO A 277 -18.28 0.71 30.77
C PRO A 277 -17.96 -0.70 30.25
N SER A 278 -18.41 -1.72 30.97
CA SER A 278 -18.25 -3.13 30.63
C SER A 278 -19.61 -3.83 30.52
N ALA A 279 -19.67 -4.87 29.68
CA ALA A 279 -20.78 -5.80 29.56
C ALA A 279 -20.55 -7.09 30.38
N ASP A 280 -19.58 -7.12 31.29
CA ASP A 280 -19.29 -8.28 32.15
C ASP A 280 -20.56 -8.80 32.85
N GLY A 281 -20.78 -10.11 32.76
CA GLY A 281 -21.99 -10.80 33.23
C GLY A 281 -23.19 -10.76 32.27
N ALA A 282 -23.17 -9.97 31.19
CA ALA A 282 -24.26 -9.92 30.21
C ALA A 282 -24.19 -11.07 29.19
N GLU A 283 -25.34 -11.60 28.80
CA GLU A 283 -25.45 -12.61 27.73
C GLU A 283 -25.56 -11.92 26.35
N MET A 284 -24.61 -12.21 25.46
CA MET A 284 -24.48 -11.58 24.14
C MET A 284 -24.37 -12.63 23.03
N GLU A 285 -24.73 -12.28 21.79
CA GLU A 285 -24.45 -13.09 20.61
C GLU A 285 -23.00 -12.87 20.15
N CYS A 286 -22.25 -13.96 19.95
CA CYS A 286 -20.89 -13.89 19.45
C CYS A 286 -20.87 -13.48 17.96
N ASP A 287 -20.21 -12.37 17.62
CA ASP A 287 -20.18 -11.87 16.25
C ASP A 287 -19.53 -12.86 15.25
N ARG A 288 -18.64 -13.72 15.75
CA ARG A 288 -17.89 -14.71 14.96
C ARG A 288 -18.69 -15.96 14.62
N CYS A 289 -19.19 -16.68 15.63
CA CYS A 289 -19.88 -17.97 15.45
C CYS A 289 -21.41 -17.90 15.60
N LYS A 290 -21.96 -16.75 16.02
CA LYS A 290 -23.40 -16.53 16.28
C LYS A 290 -24.00 -17.35 17.43
N GLU A 291 -23.15 -17.94 18.26
CA GLU A 291 -23.55 -18.61 19.51
C GLU A 291 -23.68 -17.59 20.66
N ARG A 292 -24.65 -17.80 21.55
CA ARG A 292 -24.84 -16.95 22.74
C ARG A 292 -23.85 -17.33 23.83
N TYR A 293 -23.28 -16.34 24.50
CA TYR A 293 -22.30 -16.53 25.57
C TYR A 293 -22.40 -15.40 26.60
N VAL A 294 -21.86 -15.63 27.81
CA VAL A 294 -21.75 -14.59 28.83
C VAL A 294 -20.41 -13.87 28.67
N VAL A 295 -20.45 -12.55 28.52
CA VAL A 295 -19.24 -11.71 28.46
C VAL A 295 -18.57 -11.72 29.83
N ARG A 296 -17.26 -11.96 29.86
CA ARG A 296 -16.42 -11.94 31.05
C ARG A 296 -14.95 -11.71 30.68
N PRO A 297 -14.07 -11.31 31.62
CA PRO A 297 -12.62 -11.36 31.41
C PRO A 297 -12.18 -12.78 31.07
N LEU A 298 -11.23 -12.92 30.13
CA LEU A 298 -10.77 -14.22 29.64
C LEU A 298 -10.18 -15.11 30.73
N ASP A 299 -10.57 -16.38 30.72
CA ASP A 299 -9.74 -17.47 31.23
C ASP A 299 -9.11 -18.32 30.10
N GLN A 300 -8.24 -19.26 30.48
CA GLN A 300 -7.50 -20.11 29.53
C GLN A 300 -8.39 -21.03 28.69
N ALA A 301 -9.64 -21.30 29.10
CA ALA A 301 -10.60 -22.05 28.30
C ALA A 301 -11.30 -21.14 27.27
N ASP A 302 -11.62 -19.90 27.65
CA ASP A 302 -12.29 -18.93 26.79
C ASP A 302 -11.47 -18.58 25.54
N GLU A 303 -10.14 -18.46 25.66
CA GLU A 303 -9.20 -18.11 24.57
C GLU A 303 -9.38 -18.94 23.29
N ARG A 304 -9.95 -20.15 23.39
CA ARG A 304 -10.09 -21.10 22.27
C ARG A 304 -11.50 -21.67 22.14
N ALA A 305 -12.49 -21.07 22.79
CA ALA A 305 -13.86 -21.57 22.81
C ALA A 305 -14.58 -21.39 21.45
N CYS A 306 -14.43 -20.23 20.81
CA CYS A 306 -15.07 -19.90 19.54
C CYS A 306 -14.31 -20.51 18.35
N LYS A 307 -15.04 -21.23 17.49
CA LYS A 307 -14.52 -21.76 16.21
C LYS A 307 -15.26 -21.07 15.07
N PHE A 308 -14.54 -20.44 14.16
CA PHE A 308 -15.15 -19.54 13.17
C PHE A 308 -14.35 -19.43 11.87
N HIS A 309 -14.92 -18.69 10.92
CA HIS A 309 -14.22 -18.21 9.72
C HIS A 309 -14.11 -16.69 9.81
N TRP A 310 -12.89 -16.14 9.87
CA TRP A 310 -12.67 -14.69 9.83
C TRP A 310 -12.90 -14.10 8.43
N GLY A 311 -12.84 -14.94 7.39
CA GLY A 311 -12.99 -14.54 6.00
C GLY A 311 -14.45 -14.40 5.57
N ARG A 312 -14.75 -13.32 4.86
CA ARG A 312 -16.08 -13.06 4.28
C ARG A 312 -16.42 -14.14 3.25
N LEU A 313 -17.72 -14.36 3.04
CA LEU A 313 -18.22 -15.26 2.01
C LEU A 313 -18.29 -14.56 0.65
N ILE A 314 -17.53 -15.04 -0.33
CA ILE A 314 -17.57 -14.59 -1.73
C ILE A 314 -18.29 -15.62 -2.62
N GLY A 315 -19.04 -15.12 -3.60
CA GLY A 315 -19.69 -15.97 -4.60
C GLY A 315 -18.75 -16.26 -5.77
N THR A 316 -18.31 -17.50 -5.91
CA THR A 316 -17.38 -17.94 -6.96
C THR A 316 -18.09 -18.93 -7.89
N ARG A 317 -17.71 -18.93 -9.18
CA ARG A 317 -18.12 -19.99 -10.11
C ARG A 317 -17.08 -21.11 -10.11
N VAL A 318 -17.46 -22.29 -9.64
CA VAL A 318 -16.64 -23.50 -9.64
C VAL A 318 -17.35 -24.54 -10.49
N ALA A 319 -16.67 -25.12 -11.49
CA ALA A 319 -17.25 -26.07 -12.46
C ALA A 319 -18.54 -25.58 -13.17
N GLY A 320 -18.78 -24.26 -13.23
CA GLY A 320 -19.99 -23.64 -13.80
C GLY A 320 -21.08 -23.33 -12.78
N GLU A 321 -21.07 -23.98 -11.61
CA GLU A 321 -22.02 -23.73 -10.52
C GLU A 321 -21.62 -22.52 -9.68
N ARG A 322 -22.61 -21.83 -9.10
CA ARG A 322 -22.37 -20.73 -8.14
C ARG A 322 -22.26 -21.31 -6.74
N GLN A 323 -21.06 -21.29 -6.18
CA GLN A 323 -20.77 -21.72 -4.81
C GLN A 323 -20.32 -20.52 -3.97
N ARG A 324 -20.57 -20.57 -2.66
CA ARG A 324 -20.13 -19.53 -1.71
C ARG A 324 -18.92 -20.05 -0.96
N MET A 325 -17.83 -19.30 -1.01
CA MET A 325 -16.52 -19.72 -0.53
C MET A 325 -15.98 -18.70 0.48
N HIS A 326 -15.37 -19.16 1.58
CA HIS A 326 -14.76 -18.29 2.57
C HIS A 326 -13.40 -17.76 2.10
N THR A 327 -13.17 -16.44 2.17
CA THR A 327 -11.90 -15.83 1.74
C THR A 327 -10.68 -16.22 2.59
N CYS A 328 -10.89 -16.80 3.77
CA CYS A 328 -9.83 -17.16 4.71
C CYS A 328 -9.15 -18.51 4.42
N CYS A 329 -9.89 -19.46 3.86
CA CYS A 329 -9.47 -20.86 3.72
C CYS A 329 -9.87 -21.51 2.38
N ALA A 330 -10.62 -20.81 1.53
CA ALA A 330 -11.23 -21.35 0.31
C ALA A 330 -12.24 -22.50 0.53
N GLU A 331 -12.70 -22.72 1.76
CA GLU A 331 -13.74 -23.70 2.09
C GLU A 331 -15.12 -23.25 1.58
N ILE A 332 -15.93 -24.19 1.08
CA ILE A 332 -17.28 -23.94 0.59
C ILE A 332 -18.26 -23.92 1.79
N ALA A 333 -19.13 -22.91 1.86
CA ALA A 333 -20.12 -22.79 2.93
C ALA A 333 -21.14 -23.95 2.92
N PRO A 334 -21.54 -24.50 4.08
CA PRO A 334 -21.25 -24.06 5.45
C PRO A 334 -20.09 -24.83 6.11
N GLY A 335 -19.01 -25.10 5.37
CA GLY A 335 -17.92 -25.99 5.78
C GLY A 335 -17.16 -25.60 7.06
N ASN A 336 -16.31 -26.52 7.52
CA ASN A 336 -15.74 -26.50 8.86
C ASN A 336 -14.95 -25.21 9.17
N PRO A 337 -15.11 -24.61 10.36
CA PRO A 337 -14.40 -23.39 10.76
C PRO A 337 -12.88 -23.57 10.67
N CYS A 338 -12.19 -22.58 10.10
CA CYS A 338 -10.75 -22.62 9.86
C CYS A 338 -9.90 -21.84 10.88
N ASP A 339 -10.53 -21.18 11.85
CA ASP A 339 -9.86 -20.38 12.88
C ASP A 339 -10.50 -20.60 14.26
N ILE A 340 -9.73 -20.34 15.31
CA ILE A 340 -10.11 -20.58 16.71
C ILE A 340 -9.66 -19.39 17.56
N GLY A 341 -10.52 -18.93 18.45
CA GLY A 341 -10.25 -17.81 19.35
C GLY A 341 -11.34 -17.67 20.41
N PRO A 342 -11.42 -16.53 21.11
CA PRO A 342 -12.49 -16.25 22.05
C PRO A 342 -13.79 -15.81 21.37
N HIS A 343 -14.90 -15.95 22.10
CA HIS A 343 -16.18 -15.33 21.71
C HIS A 343 -16.09 -13.82 21.93
N VAL A 344 -16.56 -13.05 20.95
CA VAL A 344 -16.52 -11.59 20.95
C VAL A 344 -17.87 -11.04 20.48
N PHE A 345 -18.23 -9.83 20.89
CA PHE A 345 -19.50 -9.19 20.52
C PHE A 345 -19.27 -7.81 19.90
N TYR A 346 -20.23 -7.33 19.12
CA TYR A 346 -20.16 -6.02 18.48
C TYR A 346 -21.45 -5.21 18.67
N GLU A 347 -21.36 -4.14 19.46
CA GLU A 347 -22.44 -3.16 19.64
C GLU A 347 -22.34 -2.09 18.55
N LYS A 348 -23.47 -1.78 17.90
CA LYS A 348 -23.57 -0.75 16.85
C LYS A 348 -24.41 0.45 17.26
N GLU A 349 -25.28 0.27 18.25
CA GLU A 349 -26.30 1.24 18.64
C GLU A 349 -25.64 2.43 19.37
N PRO A 350 -25.72 3.67 18.84
CA PRO A 350 -25.10 4.85 19.44
C PRO A 350 -25.41 5.05 20.93
N ALA A 351 -26.66 4.81 21.35
CA ALA A 351 -27.06 4.93 22.76
C ALA A 351 -26.33 3.92 23.68
N LEU A 352 -26.14 2.68 23.22
CA LEU A 352 -25.34 1.69 23.97
C LEU A 352 -23.86 2.11 24.00
N LEU A 353 -23.31 2.55 22.88
CA LEU A 353 -21.93 3.03 22.79
C LEU A 353 -21.69 4.22 23.74
N HIS A 354 -22.67 5.13 23.88
CA HIS A 354 -22.65 6.24 24.83
C HIS A 354 -22.70 5.77 26.29
N ALA A 355 -23.55 4.78 26.61
CA ALA A 355 -23.57 4.14 27.92
C ALA A 355 -22.26 3.40 28.25
N ARG A 356 -21.57 2.83 27.24
CA ARG A 356 -20.22 2.25 27.40
C ARG A 356 -19.14 3.30 27.66
N HIS A 357 -19.20 4.44 27.00
CA HIS A 357 -18.32 5.59 27.25
C HIS A 357 -18.93 6.82 26.58
N ALA A 358 -19.03 7.92 27.33
CA ALA A 358 -19.67 9.14 26.89
C ALA A 358 -19.07 9.67 25.56
N PHE A 359 -19.96 10.02 24.62
CA PHE A 359 -19.59 10.81 23.46
C PHE A 359 -19.29 12.26 23.86
N SER A 360 -18.45 12.95 23.09
CA SER A 360 -18.39 14.42 23.09
C SER A 360 -18.36 14.95 21.67
N LEU A 361 -18.83 16.19 21.52
CA LEU A 361 -18.55 17.00 20.33
C LEU A 361 -17.06 17.35 20.28
N THR A 362 -16.50 17.54 19.09
CA THR A 362 -15.24 18.26 18.92
C THR A 362 -15.42 19.73 19.27
N GLU A 363 -14.49 20.30 20.02
CA GLU A 363 -14.54 21.69 20.49
C GLU A 363 -13.91 22.67 19.49
N PRO A 364 -14.28 23.96 19.49
CA PRO A 364 -13.56 25.00 18.74
C PRO A 364 -12.08 25.09 19.12
N ASP A 365 -11.23 25.57 18.19
CA ASP A 365 -9.82 25.83 18.51
C ASP A 365 -9.69 27.15 19.29
N GLU A 366 -9.61 27.06 20.62
CA GLU A 366 -9.35 28.21 21.49
C GLU A 366 -7.86 28.59 21.53
N THR A 367 -6.97 27.67 21.17
CA THR A 367 -5.51 27.80 21.29
C THR A 367 -4.81 28.27 20.02
N GLY A 368 -5.46 28.16 18.86
CA GLY A 368 -4.89 28.45 17.54
C GLY A 368 -3.82 27.44 17.10
N THR A 369 -3.86 26.21 17.64
CA THR A 369 -2.87 25.15 17.38
C THR A 369 -3.41 23.97 16.58
N ALA A 370 -4.73 23.89 16.39
CA ALA A 370 -5.34 22.77 15.67
C ALA A 370 -4.96 22.79 14.19
N LEU A 371 -4.93 21.62 13.57
CA LEU A 371 -4.65 21.49 12.15
C LEU A 371 -5.86 21.96 11.32
N ASP A 372 -5.60 22.60 10.19
CA ASP A 372 -6.63 22.89 9.18
C ASP A 372 -7.20 21.60 8.58
N ILE A 373 -6.32 20.61 8.37
CA ILE A 373 -6.59 19.35 7.69
C ILE A 373 -5.78 18.27 8.41
N ALA A 374 -6.44 17.17 8.75
CA ALA A 374 -5.80 15.97 9.28
C ALA A 374 -6.42 14.72 8.64
N ALA A 375 -5.63 13.68 8.40
CA ALA A 375 -6.17 12.36 8.12
C ALA A 375 -6.01 11.47 9.36
N LEU A 376 -7.03 10.67 9.65
CA LEU A 376 -7.16 9.87 10.87
C LEU A 376 -7.63 8.45 10.53
N ASP A 377 -7.04 7.48 11.21
CA ASP A 377 -7.38 6.06 11.18
C ASP A 377 -7.06 5.45 12.54
N CYS A 378 -7.85 4.47 12.98
CA CYS A 378 -7.77 3.88 14.30
C CYS A 378 -7.79 2.35 14.27
N GLU A 379 -6.99 1.74 15.13
CA GLU A 379 -7.01 0.28 15.33
C GLU A 379 -7.92 -0.07 16.50
N MET A 380 -8.79 -1.06 16.32
CA MET A 380 -9.77 -1.48 17.32
C MET A 380 -9.59 -2.93 17.77
N VAL A 381 -9.95 -3.19 19.03
CA VAL A 381 -9.87 -4.49 19.71
C VAL A 381 -11.23 -4.84 20.33
N TYR A 382 -11.50 -6.15 20.44
CA TYR A 382 -12.66 -6.63 21.18
C TYR A 382 -12.34 -6.62 22.67
N SER A 383 -13.25 -6.09 23.47
CA SER A 383 -13.15 -6.02 24.92
C SER A 383 -14.46 -6.43 25.59
N THR A 384 -14.42 -6.60 26.90
CA THR A 384 -15.62 -6.73 27.75
C THR A 384 -16.55 -5.51 27.65
N GLY A 385 -16.06 -4.33 27.25
CA GLY A 385 -16.85 -3.14 26.94
C GLY A 385 -17.18 -2.97 25.45
N GLY A 386 -17.24 -4.05 24.68
CA GLY A 386 -17.48 -4.06 23.24
C GLY A 386 -16.22 -3.76 22.43
N MET A 387 -16.36 -3.29 21.18
CA MET A 387 -15.23 -2.82 20.40
C MET A 387 -14.71 -1.49 20.98
N ARG A 388 -13.41 -1.47 21.27
CA ARG A 388 -12.68 -0.33 21.87
C ARG A 388 -11.48 0.01 21.02
N ILE A 389 -11.05 1.26 21.09
CA ILE A 389 -9.84 1.71 20.40
C ILE A 389 -8.61 1.25 21.15
N ALA A 390 -7.60 0.84 20.39
CA ALA A 390 -6.32 0.36 20.88
C ALA A 390 -5.15 1.15 20.32
N ARG A 391 -5.31 1.78 19.14
CA ARG A 391 -4.35 2.74 18.58
C ARG A 391 -5.09 3.84 17.84
N VAL A 392 -4.56 5.06 17.88
CA VAL A 392 -5.05 6.20 17.11
C VAL A 392 -3.86 6.84 16.40
N SER A 393 -3.94 6.98 15.08
CA SER A 393 -2.95 7.70 14.28
C SER A 393 -3.58 8.92 13.62
N VAL A 394 -2.82 10.02 13.57
CA VAL A 394 -3.18 11.25 12.89
C VAL A 394 -1.98 11.74 12.07
N VAL A 395 -2.23 12.08 10.81
CA VAL A 395 -1.25 12.67 9.90
C VAL A 395 -1.72 14.04 9.42
N ASP A 396 -0.77 14.96 9.19
CA ASP A 396 -1.03 16.30 8.67
C ASP A 396 -1.35 16.31 7.15
N SER A 397 -1.61 17.49 6.60
CA SER A 397 -1.90 17.68 5.16
C SER A 397 -0.74 17.29 4.22
N ALA A 398 0.48 17.24 4.71
CA ALA A 398 1.66 16.78 3.96
C ALA A 398 1.84 15.25 4.05
N GLY A 399 1.20 14.60 5.02
CA GLY A 399 1.32 13.17 5.30
C GLY A 399 2.33 12.83 6.40
N ASN A 400 2.79 13.82 7.18
CA ASN A 400 3.63 13.57 8.35
C ASN A 400 2.76 13.09 9.51
N MET A 401 3.20 12.03 10.19
CA MET A 401 2.62 11.58 11.45
C MET A 401 2.83 12.63 12.55
N VAL A 402 1.73 13.14 13.10
CA VAL A 402 1.72 14.17 14.17
C VAL A 402 1.25 13.61 15.52
N PHE A 403 0.48 12.52 15.49
CA PHE A 403 0.01 11.79 16.66
C PHE A 403 -0.05 10.30 16.31
N ASP A 404 0.48 9.45 17.19
CA ASP A 404 0.41 8.00 17.08
C ASP A 404 0.55 7.43 18.49
N GLN A 405 -0.51 6.87 19.04
CA GLN A 405 -0.54 6.38 20.42
C GLN A 405 -1.37 5.11 20.57
N LEU A 406 -0.88 4.20 21.43
CA LEU A 406 -1.68 3.11 21.97
C LEU A 406 -2.61 3.64 23.08
N VAL A 407 -3.82 3.11 23.14
CA VAL A 407 -4.87 3.52 24.08
C VAL A 407 -5.17 2.41 25.07
N ARG A 408 -5.03 2.73 26.35
CA ARG A 408 -5.32 1.84 27.48
C ARG A 408 -6.83 1.68 27.62
N MET A 409 -7.27 0.47 27.95
CA MET A 409 -8.68 0.22 28.29
C MET A 409 -9.12 0.96 29.55
N ASP A 410 -10.40 1.33 29.60
CA ASP A 410 -11.02 2.00 30.74
C ASP A 410 -11.01 1.11 32.00
N ALA A 411 -11.17 1.70 33.19
CA ALA A 411 -11.25 0.94 34.44
C ALA A 411 -12.42 -0.06 34.42
N GLY A 412 -12.14 -1.33 34.71
CA GLY A 412 -13.12 -2.42 34.65
C GLY A 412 -13.36 -3.00 33.25
N VAL A 413 -12.62 -2.55 32.23
CA VAL A 413 -12.67 -3.09 30.86
C VAL A 413 -11.40 -3.89 30.57
N SER A 414 -11.55 -5.19 30.37
CA SER A 414 -10.49 -6.09 29.88
C SER A 414 -10.61 -6.36 28.39
N VAL A 415 -9.48 -6.43 27.68
CA VAL A 415 -9.40 -6.91 26.29
C VAL A 415 -9.79 -8.40 26.24
N ILE A 416 -10.57 -8.77 25.24
CA ILE A 416 -10.94 -10.14 24.90
C ILE A 416 -10.15 -10.61 23.68
N ASP A 417 -10.00 -9.78 22.66
CA ASP A 417 -9.20 -10.15 21.48
C ASP A 417 -8.60 -8.91 20.84
N PHE A 418 -7.26 -8.89 20.74
CA PHE A 418 -6.53 -7.80 20.07
C PHE A 418 -6.84 -7.70 18.58
N ASN A 419 -7.47 -8.70 17.97
CA ASN A 419 -7.86 -8.71 16.56
C ASN A 419 -6.66 -8.48 15.62
N THR A 420 -5.45 -8.92 16.04
CA THR A 420 -4.13 -8.52 15.51
C THR A 420 -4.00 -8.63 13.99
N ARG A 421 -4.64 -9.62 13.36
CA ARG A 421 -4.70 -9.78 11.89
C ARG A 421 -5.21 -8.53 11.15
N PHE A 422 -6.03 -7.73 11.82
CA PHE A 422 -6.56 -6.48 11.30
C PHE A 422 -5.92 -5.28 12.03
N SER A 423 -5.81 -5.32 13.36
CA SER A 423 -5.38 -4.15 14.16
C SER A 423 -3.87 -3.88 14.21
N GLY A 424 -3.03 -4.88 13.90
CA GLY A 424 -1.58 -4.81 14.16
C GLY A 424 -1.18 -4.78 15.64
N VAL A 425 -2.13 -4.66 16.57
CA VAL A 425 -1.87 -4.58 18.01
C VAL A 425 -1.69 -5.99 18.60
N THR A 426 -0.67 -6.16 19.43
CA THR A 426 -0.34 -7.42 20.14
C THR A 426 -0.40 -7.29 21.66
N SER A 427 -0.22 -6.08 22.19
CA SER A 427 -0.38 -5.73 23.60
C SER A 427 -0.70 -4.23 23.74
N LEU A 428 -1.19 -3.85 24.92
CA LEU A 428 -1.41 -2.47 25.36
C LEU A 428 -0.60 -2.12 26.62
N ASP A 429 0.41 -2.92 26.97
CA ASP A 429 1.26 -2.69 28.16
C ASP A 429 2.00 -1.34 28.13
N GLU A 430 2.30 -0.83 26.93
CA GLU A 430 2.96 0.47 26.72
C GLU A 430 1.96 1.66 26.65
N ALA A 431 0.65 1.41 26.76
CA ALA A 431 -0.38 2.45 26.61
C ALA A 431 -0.51 3.35 27.85
N VAL A 432 -0.10 4.62 27.70
CA VAL A 432 -0.06 5.60 28.80
C VAL A 432 -1.39 6.33 29.00
N LEU A 433 -2.14 6.57 27.91
CA LEU A 433 -3.41 7.30 27.92
C LEU A 433 -4.58 6.32 27.77
N ASP A 434 -5.66 6.56 28.50
CA ASP A 434 -6.99 5.99 28.24
C ASP A 434 -7.72 6.80 27.16
N LEU A 435 -8.99 6.48 26.86
CA LEU A 435 -9.72 7.15 25.79
C LEU A 435 -9.93 8.65 26.08
N ASP A 436 -10.26 9.04 27.31
CA ASP A 436 -10.38 10.45 27.70
C ASP A 436 -9.05 11.20 27.61
N GLY A 437 -7.96 10.62 28.13
CA GLY A 437 -6.62 11.20 27.99
C GLY A 437 -6.17 11.34 26.53
N THR A 438 -6.50 10.35 25.70
CA THR A 438 -6.21 10.36 24.25
C THR A 438 -7.00 11.48 23.55
N ARG A 439 -8.31 11.60 23.84
CA ARG A 439 -9.16 12.66 23.28
C ARG A 439 -8.71 14.05 23.73
N ALA A 440 -8.32 14.20 24.99
CA ALA A 440 -7.75 15.45 25.50
C ALA A 440 -6.45 15.83 24.77
N ALA A 441 -5.58 14.87 24.45
CA ALA A 441 -4.40 15.12 23.63
C ALA A 441 -4.76 15.48 22.18
N LEU A 442 -5.71 14.77 21.57
CA LEU A 442 -6.20 15.03 20.20
C LEU A 442 -6.76 16.45 20.01
N LYS A 443 -7.32 17.09 21.04
CA LYS A 443 -7.77 18.51 20.98
C LYS A 443 -6.68 19.47 20.50
N SER A 444 -5.40 19.14 20.74
CA SER A 444 -4.26 19.96 20.30
C SER A 444 -4.08 19.97 18.77
N TYR A 445 -4.66 18.98 18.08
CA TYR A 445 -4.52 18.73 16.63
C TYR A 445 -5.85 18.83 15.89
N ILE A 446 -6.97 18.51 16.54
CA ILE A 446 -8.30 18.37 15.94
C ILE A 446 -9.30 19.26 16.69
N SER A 447 -9.83 20.25 15.98
CA SER A 447 -10.94 21.10 16.43
C SER A 447 -12.21 20.81 15.62
N SER A 448 -13.34 21.41 16.02
CA SER A 448 -14.58 21.44 15.23
C SER A 448 -14.43 22.10 13.85
N SER A 449 -13.35 22.87 13.62
CA SER A 449 -13.06 23.53 12.35
C SER A 449 -12.13 22.73 11.43
N THR A 450 -11.34 21.81 11.99
CA THR A 450 -10.42 20.91 11.27
C THR A 450 -11.20 20.09 10.24
N ILE A 451 -10.62 19.84 9.07
CA ILE A 451 -11.17 18.88 8.10
C ILE A 451 -10.55 17.51 8.39
N LEU A 452 -11.37 16.53 8.77
CA LEU A 452 -10.94 15.15 8.93
C LEU A 452 -11.10 14.35 7.64
N ILE A 453 -10.03 13.70 7.21
CA ILE A 453 -9.99 12.77 6.06
C ILE A 453 -9.85 11.34 6.59
N GLY A 454 -10.57 10.39 5.99
CA GLY A 454 -10.42 8.97 6.36
C GLY A 454 -11.10 8.00 5.39
N HIS A 455 -11.26 6.76 5.82
CA HIS A 455 -11.92 5.71 5.06
C HIS A 455 -12.90 4.94 5.94
N ALA A 456 -14.21 5.09 5.71
CA ALA A 456 -15.25 4.59 6.62
C ALA A 456 -15.12 5.17 8.04
N LEU A 457 -14.71 6.45 8.12
CA LEU A 457 -14.35 7.20 9.33
C LEU A 457 -15.49 7.31 10.36
N ASP A 458 -16.72 6.95 9.97
CA ASP A 458 -17.86 6.78 10.89
C ASP A 458 -17.58 5.73 11.98
N ASN A 459 -16.77 4.71 11.69
CA ASN A 459 -16.44 3.64 12.65
C ASN A 459 -15.36 4.10 13.65
N ASP A 460 -14.36 4.83 13.17
CA ASP A 460 -13.30 5.45 13.97
C ASP A 460 -13.89 6.47 14.94
N LEU A 461 -14.69 7.42 14.45
CA LEU A 461 -15.33 8.45 15.27
C LEU A 461 -16.29 7.86 16.30
N LYS A 462 -17.08 6.83 15.95
CA LYS A 462 -17.87 6.06 16.92
C LYS A 462 -17.00 5.42 17.98
N THR A 463 -15.89 4.80 17.60
CA THR A 463 -15.01 4.10 18.56
C THR A 463 -14.23 5.07 19.44
N LEU A 464 -13.83 6.23 18.91
CA LEU A 464 -13.27 7.38 19.63
C LEU A 464 -14.28 8.05 20.55
N ARG A 465 -15.59 7.75 20.39
CA ARG A 465 -16.69 8.46 21.05
C ARG A 465 -16.66 9.98 20.76
N MET A 466 -16.29 10.35 19.53
CA MET A 466 -16.19 11.73 19.08
C MET A 466 -17.24 12.03 18.01
N VAL A 467 -17.96 13.13 18.17
CA VAL A 467 -18.88 13.67 17.17
C VAL A 467 -18.22 14.85 16.47
N HIS A 468 -18.00 14.70 15.16
CA HIS A 468 -17.32 15.68 14.32
C HIS A 468 -17.99 15.74 12.94
N THR A 469 -18.21 16.95 12.41
CA THR A 469 -19.08 17.18 11.25
C THR A 469 -18.35 17.62 9.98
N ARG A 470 -17.04 17.86 10.03
CA ARG A 470 -16.24 18.31 8.87
C ARG A 470 -15.42 17.17 8.27
N CYS A 471 -16.11 16.11 7.89
CA CYS A 471 -15.52 14.87 7.37
C CYS A 471 -15.46 14.83 5.84
N ILE A 472 -14.38 14.25 5.32
CA ILE A 472 -14.22 13.78 3.94
C ILE A 472 -13.92 12.28 4.00
N ASP A 473 -14.91 11.48 3.62
CA ASP A 473 -14.78 10.02 3.60
C ASP A 473 -14.47 9.53 2.19
N THR A 474 -13.35 8.83 2.02
CA THR A 474 -12.97 8.22 0.73
C THR A 474 -13.98 7.19 0.24
N VAL A 475 -14.81 6.60 1.11
CA VAL A 475 -15.95 5.75 0.72
C VAL A 475 -16.98 6.53 -0.11
N ALA A 476 -17.21 7.81 0.22
CA ALA A 476 -18.14 8.68 -0.50
C ALA A 476 -17.54 9.21 -1.81
N LEU A 477 -16.23 9.51 -1.81
CA LEU A 477 -15.52 9.97 -3.01
C LEU A 477 -15.40 8.86 -4.07
N PHE A 478 -15.27 7.60 -3.65
CA PHE A 478 -15.11 6.44 -4.51
C PHE A 478 -16.23 5.40 -4.30
N PRO A 479 -17.48 5.72 -4.67
CA PRO A 479 -18.64 4.88 -4.37
C PRO A 479 -18.55 3.51 -5.04
N HIS A 480 -19.11 2.49 -4.38
CA HIS A 480 -19.18 1.14 -4.93
C HIS A 480 -20.20 1.06 -6.07
N LYS A 481 -19.91 0.29 -7.13
CA LYS A 481 -20.75 0.17 -8.33
C LYS A 481 -22.16 -0.38 -8.08
N ALA A 482 -22.35 -1.11 -6.97
CA ALA A 482 -23.65 -1.63 -6.54
C ALA A 482 -24.45 -0.67 -5.64
N GLY A 483 -23.93 0.54 -5.37
CA GLY A 483 -24.52 1.48 -4.42
C GLY A 483 -24.34 1.08 -2.96
N TRP A 484 -24.92 1.89 -2.07
CA TRP A 484 -25.01 1.64 -0.63
C TRP A 484 -25.82 0.34 -0.34
N PRO A 485 -25.51 -0.44 0.71
CA PRO A 485 -24.49 -0.23 1.74
C PRO A 485 -23.10 -0.77 1.37
N TYR A 486 -22.86 -1.17 0.12
CA TYR A 486 -21.57 -1.71 -0.29
C TYR A 486 -20.51 -0.59 -0.34
N ARG A 487 -19.36 -0.85 0.28
CA ARG A 487 -18.20 0.06 0.31
C ARG A 487 -17.02 -0.61 -0.41
N ARG A 488 -16.18 0.17 -1.09
CA ARG A 488 -14.89 -0.30 -1.62
C ARG A 488 -13.88 -0.36 -0.47
N ALA A 489 -12.99 -1.34 -0.44
CA ALA A 489 -11.95 -1.41 0.59
C ALA A 489 -10.78 -0.45 0.28
N LEU A 490 -10.19 0.16 1.30
CA LEU A 490 -9.04 1.06 1.19
C LEU A 490 -7.89 0.45 0.39
N ARG A 491 -7.52 -0.81 0.66
CA ARG A 491 -6.48 -1.55 -0.08
C ARG A 491 -6.75 -1.68 -1.58
N ASP A 492 -8.02 -1.85 -1.97
CA ASP A 492 -8.37 -1.97 -3.39
C ASP A 492 -8.34 -0.59 -4.07
N LEU A 493 -8.75 0.47 -3.36
CA LEU A 493 -8.61 1.87 -3.80
C LEU A 493 -7.13 2.27 -3.96
N ALA A 494 -6.29 2.02 -2.96
CA ALA A 494 -4.86 2.31 -3.00
C ALA A 494 -4.16 1.57 -4.15
N ARG A 495 -4.55 0.32 -4.41
CA ARG A 495 -4.01 -0.47 -5.54
C ARG A 495 -4.45 0.09 -6.89
N GLU A 496 -5.72 0.42 -7.06
CA GLU A 496 -6.27 0.87 -8.35
C GLU A 496 -5.92 2.34 -8.67
N CYS A 497 -5.91 3.22 -7.68
CA CYS A 497 -5.72 4.67 -7.87
C CYS A 497 -4.27 5.11 -7.64
N LEU A 498 -3.56 4.53 -6.66
CA LEU A 498 -2.21 4.97 -6.25
C LEU A 498 -1.11 3.99 -6.67
N ASN A 499 -1.44 2.90 -7.39
CA ASN A 499 -0.56 1.75 -7.65
C ASN A 499 0.12 1.15 -6.40
N ARG A 500 -0.41 1.45 -5.20
CA ARG A 500 0.21 1.13 -3.90
C ARG A 500 -0.45 -0.11 -3.30
N THR A 501 0.34 -1.05 -2.78
CA THR A 501 -0.22 -2.19 -2.04
C THR A 501 0.07 -2.04 -0.56
N ILE A 502 -0.99 -1.73 0.19
CA ILE A 502 -1.05 -1.54 1.65
C ILE A 502 -1.67 -2.77 2.32
N GLN A 503 -1.64 -2.85 3.66
CA GLN A 503 -2.29 -3.91 4.45
C GLN A 503 -1.83 -5.34 4.05
N ASN A 504 -0.53 -5.47 3.73
CA ASN A 504 0.07 -6.69 3.18
C ASN A 504 0.75 -7.58 4.24
N ALA A 505 0.84 -7.14 5.50
CA ALA A 505 1.61 -7.84 6.55
C ALA A 505 0.93 -9.13 7.09
N GLY A 506 -0.27 -9.46 6.60
CA GLY A 506 -0.93 -10.73 6.86
C GLY A 506 -1.30 -10.92 8.33
N ALA A 507 -0.63 -11.85 9.01
CA ALA A 507 -0.88 -12.09 10.44
C ALA A 507 -0.34 -10.98 11.36
N ALA A 508 0.57 -10.13 10.87
CA ALA A 508 1.11 -9.00 11.63
C ALA A 508 0.21 -7.75 11.62
N GLY A 509 -0.92 -7.78 10.90
CA GLY A 509 -1.95 -6.73 10.95
C GLY A 509 -1.76 -5.57 9.98
N HIS A 510 -2.55 -4.52 10.21
CA HIS A 510 -2.48 -3.27 9.46
C HIS A 510 -1.64 -2.21 10.21
N SER A 511 -1.61 -1.01 9.67
CA SER A 511 -0.94 0.15 10.26
C SER A 511 -1.79 1.38 9.95
N SER A 512 -2.51 1.87 10.95
CA SER A 512 -3.29 3.11 10.91
C SER A 512 -2.52 4.33 10.37
N VAL A 513 -1.18 4.39 10.50
CA VAL A 513 -0.36 5.41 9.83
C VAL A 513 -0.30 5.19 8.30
N GLU A 514 -0.13 3.94 7.83
CA GLU A 514 -0.18 3.60 6.39
C GLU A 514 -1.57 3.90 5.81
N ASP A 515 -2.63 3.53 6.55
CA ASP A 515 -4.02 3.69 6.12
C ASP A 515 -4.47 5.17 6.14
N SER A 516 -4.05 5.96 7.15
CA SER A 516 -4.25 7.42 7.18
C SER A 516 -3.61 8.12 5.98
N VAL A 517 -2.35 7.78 5.66
CA VAL A 517 -1.63 8.35 4.51
C VAL A 517 -2.27 7.89 3.18
N ALA A 518 -2.72 6.64 3.09
CA ALA A 518 -3.43 6.14 1.91
C ALA A 518 -4.76 6.87 1.69
N ALA A 519 -5.53 7.15 2.74
CA ALA A 519 -6.76 7.94 2.65
C ALA A 519 -6.49 9.38 2.20
N LEU A 520 -5.46 10.03 2.76
CA LEU A 520 -5.00 11.37 2.36
C LEU A 520 -4.60 11.44 0.88
N ASP A 521 -3.78 10.48 0.43
CA ASP A 521 -3.32 10.42 -0.96
C ASP A 521 -4.45 10.09 -1.94
N LEU A 522 -5.47 9.32 -1.53
CA LEU A 522 -6.68 9.11 -2.32
C LEU A 522 -7.50 10.39 -2.52
N VAL A 523 -7.57 11.28 -1.52
CA VAL A 523 -8.19 12.61 -1.68
C VAL A 523 -7.36 13.48 -2.64
N LYS A 524 -6.02 13.47 -2.52
CA LYS A 524 -5.14 14.16 -3.47
C LYS A 524 -5.33 13.64 -4.91
N PHE A 525 -5.37 12.32 -5.11
CA PHE A 525 -5.65 11.67 -6.38
C PHE A 525 -7.01 12.09 -6.97
N TYR A 526 -8.06 12.07 -6.15
CA TYR A 526 -9.40 12.50 -6.57
C TYR A 526 -9.42 13.94 -7.11
N ILE A 527 -8.67 14.84 -6.47
CA ILE A 527 -8.53 16.24 -6.90
C ILE A 527 -7.72 16.35 -8.19
N VAL A 528 -6.62 15.60 -8.34
CA VAL A 528 -5.81 15.57 -9.57
C VAL A 528 -6.64 15.06 -10.76
N GLU A 529 -7.36 13.96 -10.60
CA GLU A 529 -8.23 13.41 -11.66
C GLU A 529 -9.35 14.39 -12.02
N LYS A 530 -10.03 15.01 -11.04
CA LYS A 530 -11.06 16.04 -11.30
C LYS A 530 -10.55 17.30 -11.99
N ARG A 531 -9.24 17.55 -11.97
CA ARG A 531 -8.58 18.68 -12.64
C ARG A 531 -8.03 18.33 -14.03
N ARG A 532 -8.12 17.07 -14.48
CA ARG A 532 -7.75 16.72 -15.85
C ARG A 532 -8.78 17.32 -16.83
N PRO A 533 -8.32 17.93 -17.95
CA PRO A 533 -9.18 18.59 -18.93
C PRO A 533 -9.94 17.63 -19.85
#